data_AF-A0A498R3B2-F1
#
_entry.id   AF-A0A498R3B2-F1
#
_cell.length_a   1.000
_cell.length_b   1.000
_cell.length_c   1.000
_cell.angle_alpha   90.00
_cell.angle_beta   90.00
_cell.angle_gamma   90.00
#
_symmetry.space_group_name_H-M   'P 1'
#
loop_
_entity.id
_entity.type
_entity.pdbx_description
1 polymer ?
#
loop_
_entity_poly.entity_id
_entity_poly.type
_entity_poly.pdbx_seq_one_letter_code
_entity_poly.pdbx_strand_id
1 'polypeptide(L)'
;MRNSKKIWLTSLTLLMILLAGYFFFPYPVLPSDELDVVARKLTSTNKNLSITYPQIEGLPDQDIQNSLNQPLLAEARSYAVKYVQPDYSGQVNYTITLNENHILSLTLEEFFYAQRAAHPMTYLRGFTMSGQTGQIYKLDDLFKPDSHYRDRLNEIITRQIEAKKIFLLRQYKGIASNQEFYLTRSELVIFYQLYEYAPYVYGILKFSIPYQDLQGLFREPFASMFTVHGQRR
;
A
#
# COMPACT_ATOMS: atom_id res chain seq x y z
N MET A 1 -7.03 -71.67 57.32
CA MET A 1 -6.79 -70.63 58.34
C MET A 1 -5.48 -69.90 58.02
N ARG A 2 -5.55 -68.57 57.92
CA ARG A 2 -4.49 -67.54 58.10
C ARG A 2 -3.08 -67.86 57.54
N ASN A 3 -2.71 -67.37 56.36
CA ASN A 3 -2.17 -66.01 56.08
C ASN A 3 -0.76 -65.78 56.68
N SER A 4 0.29 -65.68 55.85
CA SER A 4 0.96 -64.40 55.55
C SER A 4 2.34 -64.56 54.86
N LYS A 5 2.55 -63.74 53.81
CA LYS A 5 3.77 -62.97 53.45
C LYS A 5 5.04 -63.76 53.02
N LYS A 6 5.88 -63.35 52.06
CA LYS A 6 6.01 -62.19 51.15
C LYS A 6 7.10 -62.54 50.11
N ILE A 7 6.81 -62.28 48.83
CA ILE A 7 7.59 -61.58 47.76
C ILE A 7 9.13 -61.64 47.79
N TRP A 8 9.76 -62.03 46.67
CA TRP A 8 10.76 -61.32 45.79
C TRP A 8 11.15 -62.31 44.65
N LEU A 9 11.57 -62.01 43.42
CA LEU A 9 11.51 -60.90 42.44
C LEU A 9 12.31 -61.44 41.23
N THR A 10 11.87 -61.19 39.98
CA THR A 10 12.61 -61.13 38.67
C THR A 10 11.61 -61.53 37.56
N SER A 11 11.39 -60.83 36.45
CA SER A 11 12.33 -60.11 35.60
C SER A 11 11.66 -58.99 34.79
N LEU A 12 12.53 -58.06 34.44
CA LEU A 12 12.44 -56.88 33.59
C LEU A 12 11.88 -57.15 32.17
N THR A 13 10.87 -56.40 31.73
CA THR A 13 10.73 -55.95 30.33
C THR A 13 10.35 -54.47 30.31
N LEU A 14 11.23 -53.69 29.69
CA LEU A 14 11.20 -52.25 29.49
C LEU A 14 10.58 -51.99 28.11
N LEU A 15 9.50 -51.21 28.00
CA LEU A 15 9.29 -50.41 26.79
C LEU A 15 8.49 -49.15 27.07
N MET A 16 9.10 -48.04 26.64
CA MET A 16 8.67 -46.66 26.71
C MET A 16 7.24 -46.42 26.20
N ILE A 17 6.41 -45.76 27.01
CA ILE A 17 5.40 -44.81 26.52
C ILE A 17 5.43 -43.60 27.47
N LEU A 18 6.48 -42.80 27.35
CA LEU A 18 6.51 -41.41 27.81
C LEU A 18 6.83 -40.57 26.57
N LEU A 19 6.06 -39.49 26.36
CA LEU A 19 6.17 -38.49 25.27
C LEU A 19 5.42 -38.79 23.96
N ALA A 20 4.10 -38.89 24.01
CA ALA A 20 3.24 -38.58 22.84
C ALA A 20 2.08 -37.66 23.24
N GLY A 21 2.35 -36.74 24.17
CA GLY A 21 1.42 -35.71 24.61
C GLY A 21 2.07 -34.34 24.53
N TYR A 22 2.78 -34.05 23.43
CA TYR A 22 3.02 -32.65 23.09
C TYR A 22 1.67 -32.08 22.70
N PHE A 23 1.07 -31.38 23.67
CA PHE A 23 -0.05 -30.49 23.47
C PHE A 23 0.16 -29.72 22.17
N PHE A 24 -0.70 -29.98 21.18
CA PHE A 24 -1.02 -29.02 20.14
C PHE A 24 -1.76 -27.85 20.81
N PHE A 25 -1.04 -27.02 21.56
CA PHE A 25 -1.47 -25.64 21.72
C PHE A 25 -1.11 -24.98 20.40
N PRO A 26 -2.08 -24.63 19.53
CA PRO A 26 -1.76 -23.75 18.43
C PRO A 26 -1.19 -22.49 19.08
N TYR A 27 0.10 -22.22 18.87
CA TYR A 27 0.64 -20.90 19.18
C TYR A 27 -0.32 -19.92 18.52
N PRO A 28 -0.88 -18.95 19.26
CA PRO A 28 -1.73 -17.95 18.64
C PRO A 28 -0.86 -17.31 17.55
N VAL A 29 -1.24 -17.51 16.30
CA VAL A 29 -0.67 -16.76 15.18
C VAL A 29 -1.01 -15.32 15.54
N LEU A 30 0.01 -14.53 15.89
CA LEU A 30 -0.18 -13.12 16.16
C LEU A 30 -0.86 -12.54 14.91
N PRO A 31 -1.97 -11.79 15.07
CA PRO A 31 -2.64 -11.20 13.92
C PRO A 31 -1.60 -10.40 13.13
N SER A 32 -1.54 -10.62 11.81
CA SER A 32 -0.62 -9.87 10.96
C SER A 32 -0.99 -8.39 11.03
N ASP A 33 0.01 -7.53 11.16
CA ASP A 33 -0.23 -6.08 11.05
C ASP A 33 -0.57 -5.66 9.61
N GLU A 34 -0.44 -6.57 8.64
CA GLU A 34 -0.85 -6.39 7.26
C GLU A 34 -2.38 -6.51 7.11
N LEU A 35 -2.97 -5.69 6.25
CA LEU A 35 -4.39 -5.77 5.90
C LEU A 35 -4.60 -6.87 4.86
N ASP A 36 -5.71 -7.61 4.96
CA ASP A 36 -6.13 -8.52 3.89
C ASP A 36 -6.75 -7.69 2.76
N VAL A 37 -6.15 -7.78 1.57
CA VAL A 37 -6.55 -7.01 0.39
C VAL A 37 -6.82 -7.98 -0.75
N VAL A 38 -8.07 -8.01 -1.20
CA VAL A 38 -8.52 -8.89 -2.27
C VAL A 38 -8.81 -8.11 -3.54
N ALA A 39 -8.48 -8.70 -4.68
CA ALA A 39 -8.86 -8.14 -5.97
C ALA A 39 -10.37 -8.31 -6.21
N ARG A 40 -11.01 -7.24 -6.67
CA ARG A 40 -12.40 -7.22 -7.14
C ARG A 40 -12.44 -6.73 -8.58
N LYS A 41 -13.35 -7.31 -9.38
CA LYS A 41 -13.60 -6.89 -10.75
C LYS A 41 -14.89 -6.08 -10.80
N LEU A 42 -14.85 -4.94 -11.49
CA LEU A 42 -16.04 -4.12 -11.76
C LEU A 42 -16.47 -4.32 -13.21
N THR A 43 -17.72 -4.73 -13.42
CA THR A 43 -18.30 -4.87 -14.77
C THR A 43 -18.75 -3.50 -15.28
N SER A 44 -18.29 -3.12 -16.48
CA SER A 44 -18.80 -1.96 -17.22
C SER A 44 -19.72 -2.40 -18.36
N THR A 45 -20.63 -1.52 -18.78
CA THR A 45 -21.41 -1.70 -20.02
C THR A 45 -20.51 -1.64 -21.26
N ASN A 46 -19.41 -0.89 -21.19
CA ASN A 46 -18.35 -0.95 -22.20
C ASN A 46 -17.49 -2.20 -21.97
N LYS A 47 -17.66 -3.20 -22.84
CA LYS A 47 -16.94 -4.48 -22.78
C LYS A 47 -15.45 -4.38 -23.09
N ASN A 48 -14.99 -3.23 -23.59
CA ASN A 48 -13.57 -2.96 -23.86
C ASN A 48 -12.84 -2.40 -22.62
N LEU A 49 -13.51 -2.32 -21.46
CA LEU A 49 -12.91 -1.95 -20.19
C LEU A 49 -12.66 -3.18 -19.31
N SER A 50 -11.45 -3.29 -18.76
CA SER A 50 -11.09 -4.28 -17.74
C SER A 50 -10.75 -3.56 -16.43
N ILE A 51 -11.60 -3.65 -15.42
CA ILE A 51 -11.45 -2.86 -14.18
C ILE A 51 -11.23 -3.81 -13.01
N THR A 52 -10.02 -3.80 -12.47
CA THR A 52 -9.66 -4.52 -11.24
C THR A 52 -9.23 -3.51 -10.17
N TYR A 53 -9.87 -3.57 -9.00
CA TYR A 53 -9.60 -2.67 -7.88
C TYR A 53 -9.45 -3.47 -6.56
N PRO A 54 -8.74 -2.92 -5.56
CA PRO A 54 -8.54 -3.58 -4.28
C PRO A 54 -9.74 -3.37 -3.36
N GLN A 55 -10.03 -4.38 -2.54
CA GLN A 55 -10.98 -4.30 -1.43
C GLN A 55 -10.32 -4.87 -0.18
N ILE A 56 -10.39 -4.14 0.93
CA ILE A 56 -9.94 -4.58 2.24
C ILE A 56 -11.01 -5.48 2.86
N GLU A 57 -10.61 -6.61 3.44
CA GLU A 57 -11.47 -7.56 4.12
C GLU A 57 -10.93 -7.93 5.51
N GLY A 58 -11.79 -8.51 6.35
CA GLY A 58 -11.39 -9.05 7.64
C GLY A 58 -11.06 -8.04 8.73
N LEU A 59 -11.37 -6.74 8.57
CA LEU A 59 -11.18 -5.79 9.66
C LEU A 59 -12.22 -6.04 10.77
N PRO A 60 -11.83 -5.94 12.06
CA PRO A 60 -12.77 -6.12 13.17
C PRO A 60 -13.91 -5.09 13.18
N ASP A 61 -13.61 -3.86 12.77
CA ASP A 61 -14.59 -2.78 12.63
C ASP A 61 -15.04 -2.66 11.17
N GLN A 62 -16.28 -3.09 10.93
CA GLN A 62 -16.86 -3.10 9.59
C GLN A 62 -17.17 -1.70 9.05
N ASP A 63 -17.41 -0.72 9.92
CA ASP A 63 -17.65 0.67 9.49
C ASP A 63 -16.35 1.31 9.01
N ILE A 64 -15.24 1.05 9.72
CA ILE A 64 -13.89 1.39 9.25
C ILE A 64 -13.62 0.70 7.91
N GLN A 65 -13.83 -0.61 7.80
CA GLN A 65 -13.62 -1.34 6.55
C GLN A 65 -14.39 -0.74 5.38
N ASN A 66 -15.68 -0.44 5.60
CA ASN A 66 -16.53 0.15 4.60
C ASN A 66 -16.02 1.53 4.20
N SER A 67 -15.67 2.38 5.17
CA SER A 67 -15.16 3.74 4.90
C SER A 67 -13.88 3.75 4.08
N LEU A 68 -12.97 2.80 4.31
CA LEU A 68 -11.72 2.65 3.56
C LEU A 68 -11.94 2.12 2.14
N ASN A 69 -12.91 1.22 1.96
CA ASN A 69 -13.25 0.64 0.67
C ASN A 69 -14.05 1.60 -0.25
N GLN A 70 -14.85 2.50 0.32
CA GLN A 70 -15.69 3.42 -0.46
C GLN A 70 -14.90 4.24 -1.51
N PRO A 71 -13.79 4.93 -1.17
CA PRO A 71 -13.06 5.71 -2.17
C PRO A 71 -12.39 4.86 -3.25
N LEU A 72 -11.93 3.65 -2.93
CA LEU A 72 -11.37 2.71 -3.91
C LEU A 72 -12.42 2.29 -4.94
N LEU A 73 -13.62 1.95 -4.45
CA LEU A 73 -14.75 1.61 -5.31
C LEU A 73 -15.26 2.83 -6.10
N ALA A 74 -15.29 4.00 -5.46
CA ALA A 74 -15.72 5.24 -6.11
C ALA A 74 -14.79 5.63 -7.27
N GLU A 75 -13.48 5.50 -7.11
CA GLU A 75 -12.52 5.75 -8.19
C GLU A 75 -12.70 4.76 -9.34
N ALA A 76 -12.80 3.46 -9.05
CA ALA A 76 -13.06 2.44 -10.06
C ALA A 76 -14.39 2.68 -10.83
N ARG A 77 -15.44 3.12 -10.14
CA ARG A 77 -16.73 3.49 -10.76
C ARG A 77 -16.61 4.77 -11.59
N SER A 78 -15.89 5.77 -11.10
CA SER A 78 -15.62 7.02 -11.81
C SER A 78 -14.94 6.74 -13.15
N TYR A 79 -13.91 5.89 -13.15
CA TYR A 79 -13.26 5.41 -14.37
C TYR A 79 -14.26 4.72 -15.32
N ALA A 80 -15.08 3.78 -14.82
CA ALA A 80 -16.05 3.05 -15.62
C ALA A 80 -17.06 3.98 -16.32
N VAL A 81 -17.55 4.99 -15.59
CA VAL A 81 -18.48 6.00 -16.12
C VAL A 81 -17.79 6.91 -17.13
N LYS A 82 -16.58 7.37 -16.83
CA LYS A 82 -15.82 8.31 -17.67
C LYS A 82 -15.52 7.74 -19.05
N TYR A 83 -15.21 6.44 -19.15
CA TYR A 83 -14.83 5.77 -20.40
C TYR A 83 -15.90 4.78 -20.91
N VAL A 84 -17.16 5.02 -20.58
CA VAL A 84 -18.29 4.16 -20.92
C VAL A 84 -18.61 4.11 -22.43
N GLN A 85 -18.14 5.09 -23.21
CA GLN A 85 -18.44 5.13 -24.65
C GLN A 85 -17.66 4.03 -25.40
N PRO A 86 -18.26 3.37 -26.40
CA PRO A 86 -17.71 2.16 -27.02
C PRO A 86 -16.44 2.38 -27.84
N ASP A 87 -16.13 3.63 -28.19
CA ASP A 87 -14.90 4.06 -28.85
C ASP A 87 -13.70 4.15 -27.87
N TYR A 88 -13.93 4.00 -26.57
CA TYR A 88 -12.86 3.81 -25.60
C TYR A 88 -12.58 2.34 -25.33
N SER A 89 -11.31 2.05 -25.13
CA SER A 89 -10.81 0.83 -24.51
C SER A 89 -9.89 1.19 -23.35
N GLY A 90 -9.73 0.31 -22.37
CA GLY A 90 -8.82 0.61 -21.28
C GLY A 90 -8.88 -0.36 -20.13
N GLN A 91 -8.08 -0.08 -19.11
CA GLN A 91 -7.96 -0.91 -17.94
C GLN A 91 -7.64 -0.12 -16.68
N VAL A 92 -8.10 -0.63 -15.55
CA VAL A 92 -7.64 -0.22 -14.22
C VAL A 92 -7.02 -1.43 -13.56
N ASN A 93 -5.81 -1.25 -13.05
CA ASN A 93 -5.14 -2.20 -12.18
C ASN A 93 -4.66 -1.50 -10.93
N TYR A 94 -4.42 -2.26 -9.87
CA TYR A 94 -3.83 -1.73 -8.65
C TYR A 94 -2.49 -2.37 -8.33
N THR A 95 -1.69 -1.67 -7.53
CA THR A 95 -0.43 -2.18 -6.98
C THR A 95 -0.36 -1.78 -5.52
N ILE A 96 -0.22 -2.77 -4.63
CA ILE A 96 0.10 -2.52 -3.22
C ILE A 96 1.58 -2.14 -3.15
N THR A 97 1.88 -0.93 -2.68
CA THR A 97 3.25 -0.42 -2.57
C THR A 97 3.80 -0.53 -1.16
N LEU A 98 2.92 -0.64 -0.15
CA LEU A 98 3.23 -0.88 1.25
C LEU A 98 2.01 -1.51 1.93
N ASN A 99 2.21 -2.53 2.77
CA ASN A 99 1.17 -3.11 3.62
C ASN A 99 1.81 -3.59 4.91
N GLU A 100 2.07 -2.67 5.85
CA GLU A 100 2.82 -2.94 7.08
C GLU A 100 2.30 -2.05 8.20
N ASN A 101 2.32 -2.53 9.46
CA ASN A 101 1.92 -1.76 10.65
C ASN A 101 0.51 -1.12 10.53
N HIS A 102 -0.44 -1.86 9.98
CA HIS A 102 -1.79 -1.41 9.66
C HIS A 102 -1.87 -0.22 8.68
N ILE A 103 -0.77 0.12 8.01
CA ILE A 103 -0.72 1.12 6.95
C ILE A 103 -0.70 0.40 5.61
N LEU A 104 -1.74 0.66 4.81
CA LEU A 104 -1.82 0.25 3.42
C LEU A 104 -1.55 1.46 2.53
N SER A 105 -0.55 1.36 1.65
CA SER A 105 -0.35 2.27 0.54
C SER A 105 -0.43 1.50 -0.77
N LEU A 106 -1.15 2.05 -1.74
CA LEU A 106 -1.36 1.45 -3.05
C LEU A 106 -1.58 2.51 -4.11
N THR A 107 -1.45 2.10 -5.36
CA THR A 107 -1.81 2.92 -6.51
C THR A 107 -2.88 2.26 -7.37
N LEU A 108 -3.79 3.05 -7.95
CA LEU A 108 -4.59 2.64 -9.11
C LEU A 108 -4.00 3.26 -10.37
N GLU A 109 -3.65 2.42 -11.35
CA GLU A 109 -3.22 2.86 -12.68
C GLU A 109 -4.40 2.76 -13.65
N GLU A 110 -4.84 3.92 -14.13
CA GLU A 110 -5.98 4.09 -15.02
C GLU A 110 -5.51 4.36 -16.45
N PHE A 111 -5.54 3.34 -17.29
CA PHE A 111 -5.13 3.43 -18.69
C PHE A 111 -6.35 3.48 -19.59
N PHE A 112 -6.40 4.42 -20.53
CA PHE A 112 -7.40 4.40 -21.59
C PHE A 112 -6.82 4.75 -22.97
N TYR A 113 -7.48 4.28 -24.01
CA TYR A 113 -7.23 4.63 -25.41
C TYR A 113 -8.56 4.98 -26.08
N ALA A 114 -8.64 6.18 -26.63
CA ALA A 114 -9.74 6.59 -27.52
C ALA A 114 -9.44 6.13 -28.94
N GLN A 115 -10.42 5.56 -29.63
CA GLN A 115 -10.23 5.06 -31.00
C GLN A 115 -9.69 6.17 -31.91
N ARG A 116 -8.65 5.83 -32.71
CA ARG A 116 -7.95 6.76 -33.61
C ARG A 116 -7.11 7.84 -32.92
N ALA A 117 -7.00 7.84 -31.59
CA ALA A 117 -6.02 8.68 -30.92
C ALA A 117 -4.59 8.28 -31.30
N ALA A 118 -3.67 9.25 -31.25
CA ALA A 118 -2.26 9.03 -31.58
C ALA A 118 -1.55 8.11 -30.55
N HIS A 119 -1.96 8.16 -29.28
CA HIS A 119 -1.42 7.35 -28.20
C HIS A 119 -2.47 7.21 -27.08
N PRO A 120 -2.30 6.24 -26.17
CA PRO A 120 -3.15 6.13 -24.99
C PRO A 120 -2.78 7.16 -23.92
N MET A 121 -3.54 7.18 -22.84
CA MET A 121 -3.31 8.02 -21.68
C MET A 121 -3.41 7.17 -20.41
N THR A 122 -2.51 7.44 -19.48
CA THR A 122 -2.46 6.83 -18.15
C THR A 122 -2.58 7.92 -17.08
N TYR A 123 -3.44 7.69 -16.09
CA TYR A 123 -3.44 8.40 -14.82
C TYR A 123 -3.06 7.46 -13.69
N LEU A 124 -2.37 7.97 -12.68
CA LEU A 124 -2.05 7.22 -11.47
C LEU A 124 -2.74 7.89 -10.28
N ARG A 125 -3.36 7.09 -9.42
CA ARG A 125 -4.00 7.54 -8.18
C ARG A 125 -3.32 6.90 -7.00
N GLY A 126 -2.92 7.69 -6.01
CA GLY A 126 -2.31 7.20 -4.79
C GLY A 126 -3.33 7.11 -3.67
N PHE A 127 -3.32 6.00 -2.94
CA PHE A 127 -4.11 5.84 -1.73
C PHE A 127 -3.19 5.37 -0.61
N THR A 128 -3.22 6.08 0.52
CA THR A 128 -2.52 5.67 1.74
C THR A 128 -3.51 5.75 2.88
N MET A 129 -3.65 4.67 3.66
CA MET A 129 -4.69 4.56 4.67
C MET A 129 -4.28 3.68 5.85
N SER A 130 -4.96 3.86 6.99
CA SER A 130 -4.76 3.08 8.21
C SER A 130 -5.97 2.17 8.45
N GLY A 131 -5.74 0.86 8.46
CA GLY A 131 -6.74 -0.14 8.86
C GLY A 131 -7.12 -0.05 10.34
N GLN A 132 -6.25 0.53 11.18
CA GLN A 132 -6.48 0.68 12.61
C GLN A 132 -7.38 1.87 12.95
N THR A 133 -7.22 3.00 12.23
CA THR A 133 -7.94 4.25 12.54
C THR A 133 -9.06 4.57 11.53
N GLY A 134 -9.06 3.92 10.37
CA GLY A 134 -9.93 4.28 9.25
C GLY A 134 -9.52 5.58 8.53
N GLN A 135 -8.40 6.19 8.91
CA GLN A 135 -7.92 7.41 8.26
C GLN A 135 -7.37 7.12 6.87
N ILE A 136 -7.74 7.96 5.91
CA ILE A 136 -7.10 8.05 4.59
C ILE A 136 -6.24 9.30 4.59
N TYR A 137 -4.94 9.12 4.37
CA TYR A 137 -3.93 10.15 4.53
C TYR A 137 -3.77 10.98 3.27
N LYS A 138 -3.76 12.30 3.46
CA LYS A 138 -3.18 13.25 2.52
C LYS A 138 -1.69 13.39 2.79
N LEU A 139 -0.97 14.02 1.85
CA LEU A 139 0.49 14.17 1.99
C LEU A 139 0.88 14.96 3.25
N ASP A 140 0.12 16.00 3.60
CA ASP A 140 0.36 16.81 4.80
C ASP A 140 0.13 16.04 6.11
N ASP A 141 -0.74 15.04 6.12
CA ASP A 141 -0.97 14.19 7.30
C ASP A 141 0.26 13.36 7.70
N LEU A 142 1.25 13.20 6.81
CA LEU A 142 2.48 12.47 7.13
C LEU A 142 3.44 13.29 8.02
N PHE A 143 3.31 14.61 8.03
CA PHE A 143 4.32 15.51 8.57
C PHE A 143 3.82 16.27 9.81
N LYS A 144 4.76 16.70 10.66
CA LYS A 144 4.43 17.59 11.78
C LYS A 144 3.92 18.93 11.23
N PRO A 145 2.96 19.57 11.92
CA PRO A 145 2.67 20.98 11.70
C PRO A 145 3.96 21.81 11.74
N ASP A 146 4.06 22.83 10.90
CA ASP A 146 5.20 23.76 10.82
C ASP A 146 6.58 23.11 10.56
N SER A 147 6.63 21.86 10.09
CA SER A 147 7.87 21.17 9.72
C SER A 147 8.53 21.71 8.45
N HIS A 148 7.86 22.60 7.71
CA HIS A 148 8.30 23.07 6.39
C HIS A 148 8.59 21.92 5.40
N TYR A 149 7.87 20.80 5.53
CA TYR A 149 8.13 19.60 4.73
C TYR A 149 8.07 19.85 3.22
N ARG A 150 7.17 20.73 2.75
CA ARG A 150 7.04 21.07 1.32
C ARG A 150 8.34 21.67 0.78
N ASP A 151 9.01 22.53 1.54
CA ASP A 151 10.26 23.16 1.13
C ASP A 151 11.36 22.10 0.95
N ARG A 152 11.44 21.17 1.91
CA ARG A 152 12.38 20.05 1.82
C ARG A 152 12.09 19.13 0.63
N LEU A 153 10.84 18.79 0.39
CA LEU A 153 10.44 17.96 -0.76
C LEU A 153 10.75 18.68 -2.08
N ASN A 154 10.43 19.96 -2.18
CA ASN A 154 10.71 20.78 -3.37
C ASN A 154 12.21 20.85 -3.67
N GLU A 155 13.04 21.04 -2.65
CA GLU A 155 14.50 21.05 -2.78
C GLU A 155 15.02 19.71 -3.34
N ILE A 156 14.56 18.59 -2.79
CA ILE A 156 14.97 17.25 -3.23
C ILE A 156 14.51 16.98 -4.67
N ILE A 157 13.24 17.29 -4.99
CA ILE A 157 12.68 17.06 -6.33
C ILE A 157 13.39 17.93 -7.37
N THR A 158 13.66 19.19 -7.07
CA THR A 158 14.39 20.10 -7.96
C THR A 158 15.78 19.55 -8.27
N ARG A 159 16.53 19.10 -7.26
CA ARG A 159 17.82 18.45 -7.46
C ARG A 159 17.72 17.18 -8.32
N GLN A 160 16.67 16.37 -8.14
CA GLN A 160 16.46 15.19 -8.99
C GLN A 160 16.13 15.54 -10.43
N ILE A 161 15.32 16.58 -10.67
CA ILE A 161 15.00 17.09 -12.02
C ILE A 161 16.28 17.51 -12.74
N GLU A 162 17.13 18.29 -12.07
CA GLU A 162 18.40 18.78 -12.61
C GLU A 162 19.39 17.65 -12.88
N ALA A 163 19.59 16.76 -11.90
CA ALA A 163 20.52 15.64 -12.00
C ALA A 163 20.14 14.66 -13.12
N LYS A 164 18.84 14.39 -13.28
CA LYS A 164 18.30 13.53 -14.35
C LYS A 164 18.17 14.27 -15.69
N LYS A 165 18.44 15.58 -15.74
CA LYS A 165 18.28 16.45 -16.91
C LYS A 165 16.90 16.32 -17.56
N ILE A 166 15.85 16.28 -16.74
CA ILE A 166 14.48 16.11 -17.23
C ILE A 166 14.08 17.34 -18.05
N PHE A 167 13.70 17.11 -19.30
CA PHE A 167 13.16 18.18 -20.14
C PHE A 167 11.74 18.55 -19.69
N LEU A 168 11.59 19.76 -19.13
CA LEU A 168 10.32 20.25 -18.63
C LEU A 168 9.54 21.04 -19.69
N LEU A 169 8.25 20.76 -19.84
CA LEU A 169 7.30 21.51 -20.67
C LEU A 169 6.95 22.87 -20.05
N ARG A 170 7.13 23.02 -18.74
CA ARG A 170 6.88 24.23 -17.96
C ARG A 170 7.72 24.23 -16.69
N GLN A 171 7.93 25.40 -16.10
CA GLN A 171 8.65 25.51 -14.83
C GLN A 171 7.98 24.66 -13.73
N TYR A 172 8.81 23.96 -12.95
CA TYR A 172 8.36 23.23 -11.76
C TYR A 172 7.77 24.21 -10.73
N LYS A 173 6.51 24.02 -10.34
CA LYS A 173 5.79 24.91 -9.41
C LYS A 173 5.81 24.45 -7.96
N GLY A 174 6.49 23.33 -7.67
CA GLY A 174 6.51 22.73 -6.34
C GLY A 174 5.36 21.74 -6.09
N ILE A 175 5.35 21.19 -4.87
CA ILE A 175 4.34 20.28 -4.33
C ILE A 175 2.99 20.98 -4.21
N ALA A 176 1.95 20.40 -4.82
CA ALA A 176 0.58 20.87 -4.69
C ALA A 176 -0.01 20.60 -3.28
N SER A 177 -1.09 21.31 -2.91
CA SER A 177 -1.78 21.07 -1.63
C SER A 177 -2.40 19.67 -1.56
N ASN A 178 -2.91 19.17 -2.68
CA ASN A 178 -3.47 17.84 -2.88
C ASN A 178 -2.52 16.91 -3.65
N GLN A 179 -1.21 17.07 -3.47
CA GLN A 179 -0.21 16.30 -4.18
C GLN A 179 -0.40 14.79 -3.98
N GLU A 180 -0.46 14.07 -5.09
CA GLU A 180 -0.53 12.61 -5.11
C GLU A 180 0.81 11.99 -4.70
N PHE A 181 0.73 10.91 -3.93
CA PHE A 181 1.88 10.18 -3.42
C PHE A 181 1.54 8.72 -3.14
N TYR A 182 2.57 7.91 -2.97
CA TYR A 182 2.45 6.61 -2.31
C TYR A 182 3.68 6.35 -1.45
N LEU A 183 3.56 5.39 -0.56
CA LEU A 183 4.63 4.95 0.33
C LEU A 183 5.17 3.60 -0.13
N THR A 184 6.48 3.43 0.01
CA THR A 184 7.14 2.13 -0.02
C THR A 184 7.71 1.81 1.37
N ARG A 185 8.43 0.70 1.51
CA ARG A 185 9.11 0.37 2.76
C ARG A 185 10.15 1.42 3.19
N SER A 186 10.79 2.14 2.25
CA SER A 186 11.92 3.03 2.56
C SER A 186 11.82 4.44 1.97
N GLU A 187 10.81 4.71 1.16
CA GLU A 187 10.70 5.95 0.40
C GLU A 187 9.28 6.49 0.35
N LEU A 188 9.16 7.81 0.45
CA LEU A 188 8.01 8.55 0.00
C LEU A 188 8.16 8.78 -1.50
N VAL A 189 7.17 8.37 -2.30
CA VAL A 189 7.19 8.63 -3.74
C VAL A 189 6.16 9.69 -4.07
N ILE A 190 6.64 10.85 -4.52
CA ILE A 190 5.81 11.90 -5.12
C ILE A 190 5.75 11.67 -6.62
N PHE A 191 4.58 11.81 -7.22
CA PHE A 191 4.45 11.66 -8.67
C PHE A 191 3.58 12.72 -9.33
N TYR A 192 3.84 12.93 -10.62
CA TYR A 192 3.12 13.89 -11.46
C TYR A 192 2.60 13.19 -12.72
N GLN A 193 1.39 13.55 -13.12
CA GLN A 193 0.65 12.85 -14.18
C GLN A 193 1.35 12.99 -15.55
N LEU A 194 0.96 12.16 -16.51
CA LEU A 194 1.38 12.33 -17.89
C LEU A 194 1.14 13.77 -18.37
N TYR A 195 2.13 14.33 -19.08
CA TYR A 195 2.14 15.70 -19.58
C TYR A 195 2.10 16.82 -18.53
N GLU A 196 2.10 16.50 -17.24
CA GLU A 196 2.01 17.53 -16.21
C GLU A 196 3.27 18.41 -16.18
N TYR A 197 4.45 17.82 -16.31
CA TYR A 197 5.71 18.56 -16.32
C TYR A 197 6.66 18.17 -17.45
N ALA A 198 6.54 16.98 -18.03
CA ALA A 198 7.44 16.50 -19.08
C ALA A 198 6.66 15.88 -20.26
N PRO A 199 7.28 15.75 -21.44
CA PRO A 199 6.68 15.06 -22.58
C PRO A 199 6.35 13.59 -22.27
N TYR A 200 5.44 13.02 -23.07
CA TYR A 200 4.94 11.65 -22.92
C TYR A 200 6.01 10.57 -22.74
N VAL A 201 7.16 10.72 -23.41
CA VAL A 201 8.27 9.75 -23.37
C VAL A 201 8.82 9.50 -21.96
N TYR A 202 8.65 10.45 -21.05
CA TYR A 202 9.06 10.30 -19.65
C TYR A 202 8.06 9.49 -18.81
N GLY A 203 6.86 9.24 -19.33
CA GLY A 203 5.78 8.62 -18.57
C GLY A 203 5.35 9.49 -17.37
N ILE A 204 4.77 8.83 -16.36
CA ILE A 204 4.46 9.45 -15.07
C ILE A 204 5.78 9.72 -14.36
N LEU A 205 6.06 10.99 -14.06
CA LEU A 205 7.27 11.35 -13.33
C LEU A 205 7.13 10.92 -11.88
N LYS A 206 8.02 10.04 -11.42
CA LYS A 206 8.10 9.57 -10.03
C LYS A 206 9.40 10.04 -9.41
N PHE A 207 9.29 10.66 -8.24
CA PHE A 207 10.39 11.13 -7.43
C PHE A 207 10.38 10.37 -6.10
N SER A 208 11.24 9.35 -6.02
CA SER A 208 11.52 8.62 -4.79
C SER A 208 12.34 9.47 -3.83
N ILE A 209 11.88 9.61 -2.59
CA ILE A 209 12.52 10.38 -1.54
C ILE A 209 12.73 9.46 -0.34
N PRO A 210 13.97 9.03 -0.08
CA PRO A 210 14.28 8.17 1.06
C PRO A 210 13.83 8.80 2.38
N TYR A 211 13.23 8.01 3.26
CA TYR A 211 12.75 8.53 4.56
C TYR A 211 13.86 9.14 5.42
N GLN A 212 15.09 8.66 5.25
CA GLN A 212 16.28 9.25 5.90
C GLN A 212 16.45 10.74 5.58
N ASP A 213 16.08 11.20 4.38
CA ASP A 213 16.28 12.59 3.94
C ASP A 213 15.18 13.53 4.50
N LEU A 214 14.19 12.92 5.17
CA LEU A 214 13.02 13.54 5.78
C LEU A 214 12.95 13.28 7.31
N GLN A 215 14.02 12.77 7.90
CA GLN A 215 14.09 12.51 9.34
C GLN A 215 13.75 13.75 10.16
N GLY A 216 12.98 13.55 11.23
CA GLY A 216 12.53 14.64 12.11
C GLY A 216 11.32 15.43 11.59
N LEU A 217 10.95 15.32 10.31
CA LEU A 217 9.80 16.03 9.74
C LEU A 217 8.49 15.26 9.90
N PHE A 218 8.54 13.93 9.89
CA PHE A 218 7.35 13.08 10.04
C PHE A 218 6.71 13.23 11.42
N ARG A 219 5.38 13.11 11.48
CA ARG A 219 4.64 12.94 12.74
C ARG A 219 4.37 11.47 13.02
N GLU A 220 3.95 11.14 14.23
CA GLU A 220 3.48 9.78 14.52
C GLU A 220 2.18 9.45 13.76
N PRO A 221 1.99 8.19 13.32
CA PRO A 221 2.86 7.02 13.56
C PRO A 221 4.05 6.88 12.58
N PHE A 222 4.12 7.73 11.55
CA PHE A 222 5.11 7.63 10.47
C PHE A 222 6.55 7.85 10.93
N ALA A 223 6.77 8.73 11.90
CA ALA A 223 8.09 8.97 12.47
C ALA A 223 8.71 7.69 13.06
N SER A 224 7.95 6.96 13.87
CA SER A 224 8.38 5.66 14.42
C SER A 224 8.57 4.62 13.34
N MET A 225 7.59 4.48 12.44
CA MET A 225 7.63 3.50 11.35
C MET A 225 8.86 3.66 10.46
N PHE A 226 9.14 4.88 10.01
CA PHE A 226 10.19 5.13 9.02
C PHE A 226 11.60 5.16 9.62
N THR A 227 11.72 5.41 10.93
CA THR A 227 13.00 5.29 11.64
C THR A 227 13.50 3.84 11.66
N VAL A 228 12.59 2.87 11.87
CA VAL A 228 12.93 1.44 11.89
C VAL A 228 13.43 0.97 10.52
N HIS A 229 12.78 1.40 9.44
CA HIS A 229 13.18 1.01 8.08
C HIS A 229 14.48 1.67 7.63
N GLY A 230 14.75 2.92 8.03
CA GLY A 230 15.98 3.63 7.68
C GLY A 230 17.27 2.98 8.22
N GLN A 231 17.17 2.11 9.23
CA GLN A 231 18.30 1.43 9.88
C GLN A 231 18.60 0.04 9.30
N ARG A 232 17.66 -0.58 8.56
CA ARG A 232 17.83 -1.90 7.94
C ARG A 232 18.33 -1.73 6.50
N ARG A 233 19.62 -1.45 6.33
CA ARG A 233 20.32 -1.54 5.05
C ARG A 233 21.24 -2.76 5.03
#